data_AF-A0A382SQ02-F1
#
_entry.id   AF-A0A382SQ02-F1
#
_cell.length_a   1.000
_cell.length_b   1.000
_cell.length_c   1.000
_cell.angle_alpha   90.00
_cell.angle_beta   90.00
_cell.angle_gamma   90.00
#
_symmetry.space_group_name_H-M   'P 1'
#
loop_
_entity.id
_entity.type
_entity.pdbx_description
1 polymer ?
#
loop_
_entity_poly.entity_id
_entity_poly.type
_entity_poly.pdbx_seq_one_letter_code
_entity_poly.pdbx_strand_id
1 'polypeptide(L)' 'MTEVVRTIRDLRIRVDEWHRAGQTVALVPTMGYLHDAHVALIDAGRQACSKIVVSIFVNPNQFGP' A
#
# COMPACT_ATOMS: atom_id res chain seq x y z
N MET A 1 0.75 4.17 -14.18
CA MET A 1 1.61 5.15 -13.50
C MET A 1 1.36 5.04 -12.00
N THR A 2 2.40 4.94 -11.18
CA THR A 2 2.28 4.85 -9.71
C THR A 2 2.19 6.25 -9.13
N GLU A 3 1.29 6.46 -8.17
CA GLU A 3 1.15 7.72 -7.44
C GLU A 3 1.76 7.59 -6.04
N VAL A 4 2.36 8.67 -5.54
CA VAL A 4 2.89 8.75 -4.18
C VAL A 4 2.02 9.69 -3.36
N VAL A 5 1.44 9.14 -2.29
CA VAL A 5 0.59 9.88 -1.34
C VAL A 5 1.31 9.94 0.01
N ARG A 6 1.31 11.12 0.65
CA ARG A 6 2.10 11.37 1.88
C ARG A 6 1.25 11.62 3.12
N THR A 7 -0.04 11.87 2.98
CA THR A 7 -0.93 12.12 4.12
C THR A 7 -1.98 11.03 4.24
N ILE A 8 -2.39 10.77 5.48
CA ILE A 8 -3.48 9.84 5.77
C ILE A 8 -4.79 10.33 5.13
N ARG A 9 -5.01 11.65 5.11
CA ARG A 9 -6.21 12.26 4.52
C ARG A 9 -6.34 11.93 3.04
N ASP A 10 -5.28 12.18 2.27
CA ASP A 10 -5.30 11.97 0.83
C ASP A 10 -5.42 10.48 0.49
N LEU A 11 -4.78 9.60 1.27
CA LEU A 11 -4.91 8.15 1.11
C LEU A 11 -6.36 7.70 1.35
N ARG A 12 -7.01 8.21 2.41
CA ARG A 12 -8.41 7.90 2.72
C ARG A 12 -9.35 8.33 1.61
N ILE A 13 -9.21 9.56 1.11
CA ILE A 13 -10.01 10.07 -0.02
C ILE A 13 -9.94 9.11 -1.20
N ARG A 14 -8.72 8.69 -1.58
CA ARG A 14 -8.53 7.80 -2.72
C ARG A 14 -9.11 6.39 -2.51
N VAL A 15 -8.87 5.81 -1.34
CA VAL A 15 -9.38 4.47 -1.01
C VAL A 15 -10.91 4.47 -0.94
N ASP A 16 -11.52 5.54 -0.40
CA ASP A 16 -12.98 5.69 -0.36
C ASP A 16 -13.59 5.80 -1.76
N GLU A 17 -12.94 6.52 -2.69
CA GLU A 17 -13.36 6.58 -4.10
C GLU A 17 -13.37 5.19 -4.75
N TRP A 18 -12.32 4.39 -4.52
CA TRP A 18 -12.24 3.02 -5.04
C TRP A 18 -13.31 2.12 -4.42
N HIS A 19 -13.52 2.16 -3.11
CA HIS A 19 -14.57 1.39 -2.45
C HIS A 19 -15.97 1.77 -2.96
N ARG A 20 -16.26 3.07 -3.16
CA ARG A 20 -17.53 3.53 -3.75
C ARG A 20 -17.72 3.03 -5.19
N ALA A 21 -16.63 2.84 -5.92
CA ALA A 21 -16.64 2.25 -7.26
C ALA A 21 -16.70 0.70 -7.25
N GLY A 22 -16.85 0.05 -6.08
CA GLY A 22 -16.88 -1.41 -5.96
C GLY A 22 -15.52 -2.09 -6.17
N GLN A 23 -14.43 -1.33 -6.14
CA GLN A 23 -13.07 -1.84 -6.33
C GLN A 23 -12.52 -2.43 -5.05
N THR A 24 -11.79 -3.55 -5.18
CA THR A 24 -11.04 -4.18 -4.09
C THR A 24 -9.62 -3.62 -4.02
N VAL A 25 -9.11 -3.46 -2.80
CA VAL A 25 -7.78 -2.90 -2.51
C VAL A 25 -6.93 -3.92 -1.75
N ALA A 26 -5.78 -4.29 -2.29
CA ALA A 26 -4.76 -5.03 -1.56
C ALA A 26 -3.72 -4.07 -0.97
N LEU A 27 -3.33 -4.33 0.28
CA LEU A 27 -2.32 -3.57 1.01
C LEU A 27 -1.07 -4.41 1.19
N VAL A 28 0.08 -3.87 0.79
CA VAL A 28 1.41 -4.42 1.08
C VAL A 28 2.13 -3.47 2.03
N PRO A 29 2.11 -3.72 3.35
CA PRO A 29 2.79 -2.86 4.30
C PRO A 29 4.30 -3.13 4.33
N THR A 30 5.12 -2.09 4.21
CA THR A 30 6.58 -2.21 4.22
C THR A 30 7.23 -1.09 5.05
N MET A 31 8.49 -1.27 5.43
CA MET A 31 9.33 -0.21 6.00
C MET A 31 10.22 0.47 4.95
N GLY A 32 10.04 0.19 3.66
CA GLY A 32 10.94 0.64 2.58
C GLY A 32 12.04 -0.37 2.27
N TYR A 33 13.14 0.12 1.68
CA TYR A 33 14.26 -0.71 1.20
C TYR A 33 13.76 -1.93 0.39
N LEU A 34 12.97 -1.65 -0.65
CA LEU A 34 12.25 -2.66 -1.41
C LEU A 34 13.22 -3.57 -2.20
N HIS A 35 12.80 -4.82 -2.36
CA HIS A 35 13.54 -5.89 -3.06
C HIS A 35 12.55 -6.93 -3.59
N ASP A 36 13.03 -7.97 -4.26
CA ASP A 36 12.19 -8.89 -5.05
C ASP A 36 11.07 -9.59 -4.24
N ALA A 37 11.32 -9.94 -2.98
CA ALA A 37 10.26 -10.49 -2.13
C ALA A 37 9.09 -9.50 -1.91
N HIS A 38 9.34 -8.19 -1.83
CA HIS A 38 8.27 -7.19 -1.78
C HIS A 38 7.51 -7.12 -3.11
N VAL A 39 8.22 -7.24 -4.23
CA VAL A 39 7.61 -7.28 -5.57
C VAL A 39 6.69 -8.49 -5.72
N ALA A 40 7.10 -9.66 -5.22
CA ALA A 40 6.27 -10.85 -5.23
C ALA A 40 4.94 -10.65 -4.47
N LEU A 41 4.95 -9.94 -3.34
CA LEU A 41 3.73 -9.59 -2.60
C LEU A 41 2.84 -8.60 -3.37
N ILE A 42 3.45 -7.62 -4.05
CA ILE A 42 2.73 -6.69 -4.91
C ILE A 42 2.04 -7.43 -6.07
N ASP A 43 2.74 -8.37 -6.70
CA ASP A 43 2.21 -9.14 -7.82
C ASP A 43 1.10 -10.10 -7.38
N ALA A 44 1.23 -10.73 -6.21
CA ALA A 44 0.15 -11.50 -5.60
C ALA A 44 -1.09 -10.62 -5.33
N GLY A 45 -0.89 -9.41 -4.79
CA GLY A 45 -1.97 -8.46 -4.58
C GLY A 45 -2.67 -8.06 -5.88
N ARG A 46 -1.92 -7.84 -6.97
CA ARG A 46 -2.48 -7.49 -8.29
C ARG A 46 -3.38 -8.57 -8.86
N GLN A 47 -3.12 -9.83 -8.54
CA GLN A 47 -3.96 -10.95 -8.96
C GLN A 47 -5.25 -11.04 -8.13
N ALA A 48 -5.20 -10.63 -6.86
CA ALA A 48 -6.33 -10.73 -5.93
C ALA A 48 -7.23 -9.49 -5.89
N CYS A 49 -6.72 -8.31 -6.27
CA CYS A 49 -7.40 -7.03 -6.08
C CYS A 49 -7.22 -6.08 -7.26
N SER A 50 -8.23 -5.25 -7.50
CA SER A 50 -8.23 -4.25 -8.58
C SER A 50 -7.30 -3.04 -8.32
N LYS A 51 -6.96 -2.78 -7.05
CA LYS A 51 -6.08 -1.69 -6.61
C LYS A 51 -5.03 -2.21 -5.64
N ILE A 52 -3.87 -1.57 -5.66
CA ILE A 52 -2.74 -1.90 -4.78
C ILE A 52 -2.29 -0.64 -4.07
N VAL A 53 -2.12 -0.74 -2.76
CA VAL A 53 -1.44 0.25 -1.93
C VAL A 53 -0.22 -0.40 -1.33
N VAL A 54 0.93 0.24 -1.49
CA VAL A 54 2.18 -0.14 -0.79
C VAL A 54 2.47 0.96 0.21
N SER A 55 2.54 0.64 1.49
CA SER A 55 3.01 1.62 2.48
C SER A 55 4.52 1.49 2.65
N ILE A 56 5.19 2.64 2.79
CA ILE A 56 6.60 2.74 3.14
C ILE A 56 6.65 3.60 4.40
N PHE A 57 6.79 2.95 5.55
CA PHE A 57 6.85 3.61 6.84
C PHE A 57 7.74 2.83 7.80
N VAL A 58 8.91 3.37 8.11
CA VAL A 58 9.74 2.87 9.21
C VAL A 58 9.02 3.21 10.51
N ASN A 59 8.43 2.21 11.15
CA ASN A 59 7.63 2.41 12.36
C ASN A 59 8.54 2.45 13.60
N PRO A 60 8.75 3.61 14.25
CA PRO A 60 9.68 3.72 15.37
C PRO A 60 9.32 2.80 16.54
N ASN A 61 8.04 2.49 16.74
CA ASN A 61 7.57 1.62 17.81
C ASN A 61 8.02 0.16 17.66
N GLN A 62 8.56 -0.23 16.49
CA GLN A 62 9.08 -1.57 16.23
C GLN A 62 10.58 -1.71 16.52
N PHE A 63 11.25 -0.62 16.90
CA PHE A 63 12.68 -0.61 17.21
C PHE A 63 12.88 -0.35 18.70
N GLY A 64 13.61 -1.25 19.36
CA GLY A 64 14.05 -1.05 20.74
C GLY A 64 15.23 -0.07 20.84
N PRO A 65 15.57 0.41 22.05
CA PRO A 65 16.80 1.15 22.30
C PRO A 65 18.06 0.31 22.11
#